data_AF-A0A2U9S2U6-F1
#
_entry.id   AF-A0A2U9S2U6-F1
#
_cell.length_a   1.000
_cell.length_b   1.000
_cell.length_c   1.000
_cell.angle_alpha   90.00
_cell.angle_beta   90.00
_cell.angle_gamma   90.00
#
_symmetry.space_group_name_H-M   'P 1'
#
loop_
_entity.id
_entity.type
_entity.pdbx_description
1 polymer ?
#
loop_
_entity_poly.entity_id
_entity_poly.type
_entity_poly.pdbx_seq_one_letter_code
_entity_poly.pdbx_strand_id
1 'polypeptide(L)' 'MPINSDQDLERAVQEFQRLSDAPDESEEGRRRSVLDADIKAYYAKCANTLRPGKPPSTG' A
#
# COMPACT_ATOMS: atom_id res chain seq x y z
N MET A 1 -4.59 4.77 6.39
CA MET A 1 -5.98 4.26 6.31
C MET A 1 -5.91 2.93 5.58
N PRO A 2 -6.41 1.83 6.13
CA PRO A 2 -6.19 0.52 5.53
C PRO A 2 -6.87 0.44 4.17
N ILE A 3 -6.08 0.21 3.12
CA ILE A 3 -6.56 0.01 1.75
C ILE A 3 -7.16 -1.39 1.65
N ASN A 4 -8.44 -1.49 1.30
CA ASN A 4 -9.15 -2.77 1.24
C ASN A 4 -9.71 -3.08 -0.16
N SER A 5 -9.76 -2.09 -1.06
CA SER A 5 -10.31 -2.22 -2.41
C SER A 5 -9.41 -1.48 -3.42
N ASP A 6 -9.56 -1.79 -4.71
CA ASP A 6 -8.89 -1.05 -5.78
C ASP A 6 -9.21 0.45 -5.75
N GLN A 7 -10.46 0.83 -5.45
CA GLN A 7 -10.81 2.26 -5.32
C GLN A 7 -10.06 2.97 -4.19
N ASP A 8 -9.83 2.28 -3.06
CA ASP A 8 -9.02 2.83 -1.97
C ASP A 8 -7.55 2.96 -2.41
N LEU A 9 -7.06 2.00 -3.20
CA LEU A 9 -5.70 2.02 -3.75
C LEU A 9 -5.53 3.20 -4.70
N GLU A 10 -6.45 3.37 -5.65
CA GLU A 10 -6.42 4.48 -6.62
C GLU A 10 -6.40 5.84 -5.91
N ARG A 11 -7.25 6.02 -4.89
CA ARG A 11 -7.27 7.24 -4.08
C ARG A 11 -5.98 7.45 -3.31
N ALA A 12 -5.46 6.41 -2.65
CA ALA A 12 -4.21 6.48 -1.90
C ALA A 12 -3.01 6.81 -2.80
N VAL A 13 -2.94 6.21 -3.99
CA VAL A 13 -1.90 6.50 -4.99
C VAL A 13 -2.02 7.93 -5.51
N GLN A 14 -3.23 8.39 -5.82
CA GLN A 14 -3.45 9.74 -6.30
C GLN A 14 -3.09 10.80 -5.24
N GLU A 15 -3.44 10.56 -3.98
CA GLU A 15 -3.03 11.40 -2.85
C GLU A 15 -1.50 11.36 -2.66
N PHE A 16 -0.89 10.18 -2.70
CA PHE A 16 0.57 10.04 -2.59
C PHE A 16 1.31 10.80 -3.69
N GLN A 17 0.81 10.76 -4.94
CA GLN A 17 1.37 11.51 -6.06
C GLN A 17 1.24 13.02 -5.86
N ARG A 18 0.08 13.50 -5.37
CA ARG A 18 -0.11 14.92 -5.04
C ARG A 18 0.84 15.40 -3.96
N LEU A 19 1.07 14.57 -2.94
CA LEU A 19 1.95 14.87 -1.82
C LEU A 19 3.44 14.66 -2.16
N SER A 20 3.77 14.22 -3.37
CA SER A 20 5.16 13.96 -3.76
C SER A 20 6.01 15.23 -3.89
N ASP A 21 5.36 16.38 -4.07
CA ASP A 21 6.01 17.69 -4.12
C ASP A 21 6.18 18.32 -2.72
N ALA A 22 5.50 17.78 -1.71
CA ALA A 22 5.55 18.31 -0.35
C ALA A 22 6.86 17.92 0.36
N PRO A 23 7.43 18.82 1.20
CA PRO A 23 8.62 18.51 2.00
C PRO A 23 8.33 17.38 3.01
N ASP A 24 9.30 16.47 3.19
CA ASP A 24 9.19 15.34 4.13
C ASP A 24 8.97 15.77 5.59
N GLU A 25 9.47 16.95 5.95
CA GLU A 25 9.36 17.54 7.30
C GLU A 25 7.98 18.15 7.57
N SER A 26 7.16 18.36 6.53
CA SER A 26 5.80 18.87 6.64
C SER A 26 4.81 17.76 7.04
N GLU A 27 3.64 18.15 7.55
CA GLU A 27 2.57 17.21 7.88
C GLU A 27 2.16 16.36 6.66
N GLU A 28 2.26 16.96 5.47
CA GLU A 28 2.06 16.32 4.17
C GLU A 28 3.09 15.21 3.89
N GLY A 29 4.36 15.41 4.23
CA GLY A 29 5.41 14.38 4.14
C GLY A 29 5.16 13.19 5.08
N ARG A 30 4.66 13.46 6.29
CA ARG A 30 4.21 12.39 7.20
C ARG A 30 3.02 11.62 6.61
N ARG A 31 2.03 12.31 6.03
CA ARG A 31 0.89 11.65 5.37
C ARG A 31 1.32 10.83 4.16
N ARG A 32 2.27 11.33 3.37
CA ARG A 32 2.89 10.61 2.25
C ARG A 32 3.54 9.30 2.72
N SER A 33 4.30 9.34 3.81
CA SER A 33 4.94 8.14 4.38
C SER A 33 3.92 7.10 4.84
N VAL A 34 2.81 7.54 5.43
CA VAL A 34 1.70 6.63 5.83
C VAL A 34 1.03 6.01 4.60
N LEU A 35 0.75 6.81 3.57
CA LEU A 35 0.14 6.32 2.32
C LEU A 35 1.05 5.31 1.60
N ASP A 36 2.36 5.55 1.54
CA ASP A 36 3.33 4.59 0.99
C ASP A 36 3.28 3.23 1.70
N ALA A 37 3.24 3.25 3.04
CA ALA A 37 3.15 2.04 3.85
C ALA A 37 1.84 1.28 3.61
N ASP A 38 0.70 1.98 3.56
CA ASP A 38 -0.61 1.39 3.29
C ASP A 38 -0.67 0.78 1.87
N ILE A 39 -0.15 1.49 0.85
CA ILE A 39 -0.08 1.01 -0.54
C ILE A 39 0.77 -0.27 -0.62
N LYS A 40 1.96 -0.26 -0.02
CA LYS A 40 2.85 -1.44 0.02
C LYS A 40 2.20 -2.61 0.74
N ALA A 41 1.50 -2.37 1.85
CA ALA A 41 0.78 -3.40 2.59
C ALA A 41 -0.33 -4.03 1.75
N TYR A 42 -1.07 -3.23 0.97
CA TYR A 42 -2.08 -3.75 0.05
C TYR A 42 -1.48 -4.63 -1.05
N TYR A 43 -0.41 -4.16 -1.72
CA TYR A 43 0.27 -4.98 -2.72
C TYR A 43 0.84 -6.27 -2.13
N ALA A 44 1.40 -6.23 -0.92
CA ALA A 44 1.88 -7.43 -0.24
C ALA A 44 0.73 -8.42 0.06
N LYS A 45 -0.44 -7.92 0.47
CA LYS A 45 -1.65 -8.73 0.67
C LYS A 45 -2.11 -9.37 -0.64
N CYS A 46 -2.17 -8.59 -1.73
CA CYS A 46 -2.54 -9.09 -3.05
C CYS A 46 -1.53 -10.13 -3.58
N ALA A 47 -0.23 -9.89 -3.41
CA ALA A 47 0.81 -10.86 -3.76
C ALA A 47 0.69 -12.16 -2.96
N ASN A 48 0.30 -12.08 -1.68
CA ASN A 48 0.03 -13.25 -0.85
C ASN A 48 -1.23 -14.01 -1.30
N THR A 49 -2.30 -13.30 -1.70
CA THR A 49 -3.51 -13.94 -2.26
C THR A 49 -3.29 -14.55 -3.64
N LEU A 50 -2.32 -14.04 -4.41
CA LEU A 50 -1.92 -14.55 -5.72
C LEU A 50 -0.90 -15.69 -5.67
N ARG A 51 -0.51 -16.18 -4.49
CA ARG A 51 0.25 -17.43 -4.33
C ARG A 51 -0.73 -18.61 -4.12
N PRO A 52 -1.26 -19.25 -5.18
CA PRO A 52 -1.88 -20.55 -5.02
C PRO A 52 -0.79 -21.59 -4.68
N GLY A 53 -0.84 -22.09 -3.45
CA GLY A 53 -0.40 -23.43 -3.03
C GLY A 53 1.03 -23.87 -3.36
N LYS A 54 1.92 -23.80 -2.37
CA LYS A 54 2.68 -25.03 -2.07
C LYS A 54 1.90 -25.74 -0.97
N PRO A 55 1.18 -26.85 -1.26
CA PRO A 55 0.67 -27.67 -0.18
C PRO A 55 1.87 -28.07 0.70
N PRO A 56 1.71 -28.17 2.03
CA PRO A 56 2.76 -28.71 2.86
C PRO A 56 3.08 -30.10 2.30
N SER A 57 4.33 -30.29 1.85
CA SER A 57 4.84 -31.63 1.57
C SER A 57 4.90 -32.33 2.92
N THR A 58 3.86 -33.08 3.25
CA THR A 58 3.88 -34.05 4.34
C THR A 58 4.97 -35.06 4.02
N GLY A 59 6.06 -35.01 4.79
CA GLY A 59 7.10 -36.04 4.84
C GLY A 59 7.04 -36.73 6.19
#